data_AF-A0A7W4FJ99-F1
#
_entry.id   AF-A0A7W4FJ99-F1
#
_cell.length_a   1.000
_cell.length_b   1.000
_cell.length_c   1.000
_cell.angle_alpha   90.00
_cell.angle_beta   90.00
_cell.angle_gamma   90.00
#
_symmetry.space_group_name_H-M   'P 1'
#
loop_
_entity.id
_entity.type
_entity.pdbx_description
1 polymer ?
#
loop_
_entity_poly.entity_id
_entity_poly.type
_entity_poly.pdbx_seq_one_letter_code
_entity_poly.pdbx_strand_id
1 'polypeptide(L)'
;MKLKLTVKNKTINSSEKMSILKLVKSQLAKHALNIRKVDIQINDLLNERLGTLQQCKINILLPGLPSINVNTKGRNMLQAIKRALKSLQQILVSKYQPSQPSS
;
A
#
# COMPACT_ATOMS: atom_id res chain seq x y z
N MET A 1 -8.92 0.60 -12.11
CA MET A 1 -8.05 1.01 -10.98
C MET A 1 -7.27 2.28 -11.31
N LYS A 2 -7.50 3.40 -10.59
CA LYS A 2 -6.66 4.60 -10.66
C LYS A 2 -5.60 4.55 -9.56
N LEU A 3 -4.32 4.60 -9.91
CA LEU A 3 -3.22 4.57 -8.94
C LEU A 3 -2.55 5.94 -8.86
N LYS A 4 -2.52 6.52 -7.66
CA LYS A 4 -1.84 7.76 -7.35
C LYS A 4 -0.71 7.47 -6.36
N LEU A 5 0.53 7.74 -6.79
CA LEU A 5 1.70 7.66 -5.93
C LEU A 5 2.10 9.08 -5.55
N THR A 6 2.14 9.34 -4.25
CA THR A 6 2.58 10.60 -3.66
C THR A 6 3.75 10.29 -2.74
N VAL A 7 4.88 10.96 -2.93
CA VAL A 7 6.05 10.78 -2.06
C VAL A 7 6.38 12.14 -1.49
N LYS A 8 6.37 12.21 -0.17
CA LYS A 8 6.72 13.41 0.58
C LYS A 8 8.17 13.28 1.03
N ASN A 9 8.88 14.40 0.99
CA ASN A 9 10.26 14.57 1.45
C ASN A 9 11.35 13.93 0.57
N LYS A 10 11.01 13.32 -0.58
CA LYS A 10 12.00 12.79 -1.51
C LYS A 10 11.54 12.81 -2.96
N THR A 11 12.43 13.19 -3.87
CA THR A 11 12.22 13.08 -5.31
C THR A 11 12.39 11.62 -5.71
N ILE A 12 11.36 11.03 -6.32
CA ILE A 12 11.43 9.68 -6.88
C ILE A 12 11.79 9.76 -8.35
N ASN A 13 12.81 9.02 -8.76
CA ASN A 13 13.20 8.91 -10.16
C ASN A 13 12.16 8.09 -10.95
N SER A 14 12.01 8.37 -12.24
CA SER A 14 11.03 7.69 -13.10
C SER A 14 11.13 6.16 -13.07
N SER A 15 12.35 5.62 -12.96
CA SER A 15 12.59 4.17 -12.87
C SER A 15 12.07 3.56 -11.56
N GLU A 16 12.28 4.24 -10.43
CA GLU A 16 11.75 3.80 -9.13
C GLU A 16 10.22 3.88 -9.10
N LYS A 17 9.64 4.97 -9.64
CA LYS A 17 8.20 5.12 -9.79
C LYS A 17 7.60 3.98 -10.59
N MET A 18 8.22 3.61 -11.71
CA MET A 18 7.76 2.51 -12.57
C MET A 18 7.87 1.15 -11.86
N SER A 19 8.96 0.92 -11.13
CA SER A 19 9.18 -0.30 -10.35
C SER A 19 8.13 -0.47 -9.26
N ILE A 20 7.83 0.61 -8.52
CA ILE A 20 6.77 0.62 -7.50
C ILE A 20 5.41 0.37 -8.15
N LEU A 21 5.12 1.03 -9.28
CA LEU A 21 3.87 0.87 -10.00
C LEU A 21 3.65 -0.59 -10.43
N LYS A 22 4.69 -1.23 -10.97
CA LYS A 22 4.67 -2.63 -11.41
C LYS A 22 4.45 -3.57 -10.23
N LEU A 23 5.14 -3.33 -9.11
CA LEU A 23 5.01 -4.13 -7.89
C LEU A 23 3.60 -4.03 -7.31
N VAL A 24 3.05 -2.82 -7.19
CA VAL A 24 1.69 -2.62 -6.68
C VAL A 24 0.65 -3.25 -7.61
N LYS A 25 0.76 -3.03 -8.92
CA LYS A 25 -0.15 -3.64 -9.89
C LYS A 25 -0.11 -5.17 -9.82
N SER A 26 1.07 -5.76 -9.71
CA SER A 26 1.23 -7.21 -9.61
C SER A 26 0.60 -7.77 -8.32
N GLN A 27 0.81 -7.11 -7.18
CA GLN A 27 0.23 -7.53 -5.89
C GLN A 27 -1.28 -7.34 -5.83
N LEU A 28 -1.80 -6.27 -6.44
CA LEU A 28 -3.23 -5.95 -6.45
C LEU A 28 -3.97 -6.51 -7.66
N ALA A 29 -3.30 -7.19 -8.59
CA ALA A 29 -3.91 -7.74 -9.80
C ALA A 29 -5.14 -8.61 -9.49
N LYS A 30 -5.04 -9.44 -8.45
CA LYS A 30 -6.12 -10.34 -8.00
C LYS A 30 -7.38 -9.61 -7.54
N HIS A 31 -7.25 -8.37 -7.04
CA HIS A 31 -8.37 -7.58 -6.53
C HIS A 31 -8.58 -6.29 -7.34
N ALA A 32 -7.92 -6.14 -8.49
CA ALA A 32 -7.87 -4.89 -9.25
C ALA A 32 -9.25 -4.45 -9.77
N LEU A 33 -10.15 -5.41 -10.04
CA LEU A 33 -11.53 -5.18 -10.44
C LEU A 33 -12.35 -4.52 -9.33
N ASN A 34 -12.04 -4.83 -8.07
CA ASN A 34 -12.73 -4.31 -6.90
C ASN A 34 -12.09 -3.03 -6.34
N ILE A 35 -11.06 -2.48 -7.00
CA ILE A 35 -10.34 -1.30 -6.52
C ILE A 35 -10.57 -0.11 -7.46
N ARG A 36 -11.29 0.90 -6.97
CA ARG A 36 -11.49 2.16 -7.71
C ARG A 36 -10.23 3.02 -7.70
N LYS A 37 -9.66 3.25 -6.52
CA LYS A 37 -8.50 4.14 -6.34
C LYS A 37 -7.52 3.58 -5.32
N VAL A 38 -6.24 3.69 -5.61
CA VAL A 38 -5.13 3.42 -4.67
C VAL A 38 -4.33 4.70 -4.55
N ASP A 39 -4.20 5.22 -3.34
CA ASP A 39 -3.34 6.36 -3.02
C ASP A 39 -2.22 5.86 -2.09
N ILE A 40 -0.99 5.96 -2.56
CA ILE A 40 0.20 5.54 -1.82
C ILE A 40 0.94 6.79 -1.41
N GLN A 41 1.18 6.94 -0.12
CA GLN A 41 1.92 8.05 0.48
C GLN A 41 3.15 7.53 1.18
N ILE A 42 4.30 8.01 0.77
CA ILE A 42 5.58 7.67 1.40
C ILE A 42 6.10 8.91 2.12
N ASN A 43 6.48 8.74 3.39
CA ASN A 43 7.01 9.80 4.22
C ASN A 43 8.29 9.33 4.91
N ASP A 44 9.30 10.19 4.98
CA ASP A 44 10.42 10.00 5.88
C ASP A 44 10.00 10.38 7.31
N LEU A 45 10.17 9.43 8.23
CA LEU A 45 10.04 9.59 9.66
C LEU A 45 11.45 9.62 10.25
N LEU A 46 11.84 10.78 10.78
CA LEU A 46 13.00 10.86 11.65
C LEU A 46 12.63 10.22 13.00
N ASN A 47 13.35 9.16 13.38
CA ASN A 47 13.17 8.54 14.68
C ASN A 47 14.46 8.74 15.49
N GLU A 48 14.34 9.48 16.59
CA GLU A 48 15.47 9.92 17.43
C GLU A 48 16.33 8.76 17.95
N ARG A 49 15.77 7.54 18.06
CA ARG A 49 16.50 6.35 18.55
C ARG A 49 16.97 5.36 17.48
N LEU A 50 16.40 5.39 16.28
CA LEU A 50 16.58 4.35 15.25
C LEU A 50 17.05 4.90 13.89
N GLY A 51 17.28 6.21 13.79
CA GLY A 51 17.60 6.89 12.54
C GLY A 51 16.37 7.14 11.67
N THR A 52 16.60 7.39 10.39
CA THR A 52 15.54 7.68 9.41
C THR A 52 14.79 6.40 9.04
N LEU A 53 13.47 6.37 9.27
CA LEU A 53 12.57 5.30 8.86
C LEU A 53 11.65 5.79 7.75
N GLN A 54 11.25 4.88 6.89
CA GLN A 54 10.29 5.17 5.83
C GLN A 54 8.91 4.68 6.23
N GLN A 55 7.94 5.58 6.25
CA GLN A 55 6.53 5.28 6.47
C GLN A 55 5.81 5.19 5.12
N CYS A 56 5.12 4.08 4.90
CA CYS A 56 4.23 3.89 3.76
C CYS A 56 2.78 3.84 4.25
N LYS A 57 1.96 4.79 3.80
CA LYS A 57 0.52 4.83 3.99
C LYS A 57 -0.16 4.49 2.67
N ILE A 58 -1.02 3.48 2.65
CA ILE A 58 -1.81 3.11 1.49
C ILE A 58 -3.28 3.31 1.81
N ASN A 59 -3.97 4.10 1.00
CA ASN A 59 -5.40 4.29 1.03
C ASN A 59 -6.03 3.65 -0.18
N ILE A 60 -6.99 2.75 0.04
CA ILE A 60 -7.73 2.09 -1.03
C ILE A 60 -9.19 2.47 -0.95
N LEU A 61 -9.71 2.93 -2.08
CA LEU A 61 -11.13 3.15 -2.28
C LEU A 61 -11.71 1.95 -3.03
N LEU A 62 -12.69 1.32 -2.40
CA LEU A 62 -13.46 0.20 -2.93
C LEU A 62 -14.86 0.71 -3.35
N PRO A 63 -15.48 0.13 -4.38
CA PRO A 63 -16.85 0.45 -4.75
C PRO A 63 -17.81 -0.16 -3.71
N GLY A 64 -18.65 0.68 -3.08
CA GLY A 64 -19.67 0.22 -2.13
C GLY A 64 -19.14 -0.24 -0.77
N LEU A 65 -17.85 -0.04 -0.47
CA LEU A 65 -17.23 -0.42 0.80
C LEU A 65 -16.43 0.76 1.39
N PRO A 66 -16.24 0.79 2.72
CA PRO A 66 -15.42 1.82 3.35
C PRO A 66 -13.98 1.74 2.86
N SER A 67 -13.32 2.90 2.81
CA SER A 67 -11.92 2.99 2.41
C SER A 67 -11.02 2.25 3.39
N ILE A 68 -10.07 1.48 2.87
CA ILE A 68 -9.07 0.78 3.67
C ILE A 68 -7.82 1.65 3.76
N ASN A 69 -7.34 1.89 4.99
CA ASN A 69 -6.12 2.62 5.25
C ASN A 69 -5.11 1.70 5.93
N VAL A 70 -3.93 1.57 5.34
CA VAL A 70 -2.84 0.74 5.85
C VAL A 70 -1.63 1.63 6.10
N ASN A 71 -1.08 1.58 7.31
CA ASN A 71 0.08 2.35 7.68
C ASN A 71 1.19 1.40 8.16
N THR A 72 2.32 1.41 7.48
CA THR A 72 3.47 0.56 7.83
C THR A 72 4.76 1.36 7.83
N LYS A 73 5.74 0.87 8.60
CA LYS A 73 7.08 1.44 8.69
C LYS A 73 8.11 0.40 8.22
N GLY A 74 9.14 0.86 7.55
CA GLY A 74 10.29 0.06 7.13
C GLY A 74 11.59 0.86 7.27
N ARG A 75 12.72 0.16 7.26
CA ARG A 75 14.04 0.80 7.24
C ARG A 75 14.21 1.60 5.94
N ASN A 76 13.76 1.02 4.83
CA ASN A 76 13.83 1.62 3.50
C ASN A 76 12.45 1.66 2.83
N MET A 77 12.29 2.54 1.85
CA MET A 77 11.05 2.74 1.08
C MET A 77 10.43 1.43 0.58
N LEU A 78 11.26 0.61 -0.08
CA LEU A 78 10.83 -0.63 -0.71
C LEU A 78 10.34 -1.67 0.33
N GLN A 79 10.94 -1.67 1.53
CA GLN A 79 10.51 -2.52 2.63
C GLN A 79 9.17 -2.05 3.20
N ALA A 80 8.99 -0.75 3.37
CA ALA A 80 7.72 -0.17 3.82
C ALA A 80 6.59 -0.46 2.82
N ILE A 81 6.84 -0.30 1.51
CA ILE A 81 5.86 -0.62 0.46
C ILE A 81 5.50 -2.10 0.47
N LYS A 82 6.48 -3.01 0.49
CA LYS A 82 6.22 -4.46 0.51
C LYS A 82 5.39 -4.87 1.73
N ARG A 83 5.70 -4.32 2.91
CA ARG A 83 4.93 -4.56 4.13
C ARG A 83 3.51 -4.03 4.02
N ALA A 84 3.34 -2.79 3.55
CA ALA A 84 2.01 -2.19 3.35
C ALA A 84 1.15 -3.03 2.39
N LEU A 85 1.71 -3.47 1.27
CA LEU A 85 1.00 -4.28 0.29
C LEU A 85 0.63 -5.66 0.84
N LYS A 86 1.51 -6.31 1.60
CA LYS A 86 1.21 -7.58 2.27
C LYS A 86 0.06 -7.42 3.28
N SER A 87 0.13 -6.40 4.13
CA SER A 87 -0.94 -6.11 5.10
C SER A 87 -2.27 -5.81 4.40
N LEU A 88 -2.23 -5.02 3.33
CA LEU A 88 -3.39 -4.72 2.52
C LEU A 88 -3.98 -5.97 1.87
N GLN A 89 -3.15 -6.85 1.32
CA GLN A 89 -3.62 -8.11 0.72
C GLN A 89 -4.32 -8.98 1.77
N GLN A 90 -3.79 -9.07 2.99
CA GLN A 90 -4.42 -9.79 4.09
C GLN A 90 -5.80 -9.18 4.44
N ILE A 91 -5.90 -7.85 4.51
CA ILE A 91 -7.18 -7.18 4.78
C ILE A 91 -8.17 -7.44 3.64
N LEU A 92 -7.73 -7.35 2.38
CA LEU A 92 -8.58 -7.62 1.23
C LEU A 92 -9.07 -9.07 1.24
N VAL A 93 -8.19 -10.04 1.50
CA VAL A 93 -8.58 -11.45 1.65
C VAL A 93 -9.60 -11.60 2.77
N SER A 94 -9.39 -10.99 3.93
CA SER A 94 -10.35 -11.06 5.05
C SER A 94 -11.69 -10.37 4.75
N LYS A 95 -11.69 -9.29 3.95
CA LYS A 95 -12.91 -8.54 3.59
C LYS A 95 -13.68 -9.15 2.42
N TYR A 96 -12.98 -9.85 1.52
CA TYR A 96 -13.55 -10.43 0.30
C TYR A 96 -13.65 -11.96 0.33
N GLN A 97 -13.08 -12.65 1.33
CA GLN A 97 -13.46 -14.02 1.60
C GLN A 97 -14.87 -14.01 2.19
N PRO A 98 -15.82 -14.80 1.63
CA PRO A 98 -17.04 -15.09 2.34
C PRO A 98 -16.65 -15.76 3.65
N SER A 99 -17.21 -15.27 4.75
CA SER A 99 -17.26 -15.97 6.03
C SER A 99 -17.45 -17.47 5.76
N GLN A 100 -16.44 -18.28 6.08
CA GLN A 100 -16.67 -19.72 6.17
C GLN A 100 -17.83 -19.90 7.15
N PRO A 101 -18.91 -20.61 6.78
CA PRO A 101 -19.88 -21.01 7.77
C PRO A 101 -19.14 -21.89 8.77
N SER A 102 -19.17 -21.50 10.04
CA SER A 102 -18.79 -22.38 11.14
C SER A 102 -19.66 -23.63 11.00
N SER A 103 -19.04 -24.77 10.69
CA SER A 103 -19.67 -26.09 10.78
C SER A 103 -19.89 -26.47 12.23
#